data_AF-A0A8T4RRD8-F1
#
_entry.id   AF-A0A8T4RRD8-F1
#
_cell.length_a   1.000
_cell.length_b   1.000
_cell.length_c   1.000
_cell.angle_alpha   90.00
_cell.angle_beta   90.00
_cell.angle_gamma   90.00
#
_symmetry.space_group_name_H-M   'P 1'
#
loop_
_entity.id
_entity.type
_entity.pdbx_description
1 polymer ?
#
loop_
_entity_poly.entity_id
_entity_poly.type
_entity_poly.pdbx_seq_one_letter_code
_entity_poly.pdbx_strand_id
1 'polypeptide(L)'
;MIPAQNIFPALLSLAGILVGMILARIAPEEIPQGKKYFHFLERVLFMSLSIIGSFLLYGQHIVLFLLFIISVILVFIFTFSITNPLVLLVSYVFFFIPYFISGTSSALVPSLLFLYGFPVGTILLYERQKKRS
;
A
#
# COMPACT_ATOMS: atom_id res chain seq x y z
N MET A 1 10.90 -16.92 -20.39
CA MET A 1 9.47 -17.19 -20.16
C MET A 1 9.07 -16.45 -18.88
N ILE A 2 8.16 -15.50 -18.97
CA ILE A 2 7.54 -14.92 -17.76
C ILE A 2 6.65 -16.03 -17.20
N PRO A 3 6.90 -16.55 -15.99
CA PRO A 3 6.01 -17.56 -15.42
C PRO A 3 4.60 -16.96 -15.38
N ALA A 4 3.58 -17.75 -15.75
CA ALA A 4 2.20 -17.36 -15.55
C ALA A 4 1.99 -17.17 -14.05
N GLN A 5 2.14 -15.94 -13.57
CA GLN A 5 2.05 -15.63 -12.15
C GLN A 5 0.62 -15.91 -11.72
N ASN A 6 0.46 -16.64 -10.62
CA ASN A 6 -0.85 -16.74 -9.99
C ASN A 6 -1.27 -15.33 -9.58
N ILE A 7 -2.23 -14.75 -10.30
CA ILE A 7 -2.76 -13.40 -10.04
C ILE A 7 -3.61 -13.39 -8.75
N PHE A 8 -4.04 -14.57 -8.29
CA PHE A 8 -4.94 -14.74 -7.15
C PHE A 8 -4.45 -14.09 -5.84
N PRO A 9 -3.19 -14.24 -5.39
CA PRO A 9 -2.69 -13.55 -4.20
C PRO A 9 -2.72 -12.02 -4.34
N ALA A 10 -2.40 -11.50 -5.53
CA ALA A 10 -2.49 -10.06 -5.79
C ALA A 10 -3.94 -9.58 -5.68
N LEU A 11 -4.91 -10.31 -6.22
CA LEU A 11 -6.33 -9.99 -6.08
C LEU A 11 -6.79 -10.07 -4.62
N LEU A 12 -6.35 -11.10 -3.88
CA LEU A 12 -6.65 -11.24 -2.46
C LEU A 12 -6.09 -10.07 -1.65
N SER A 13 -4.93 -9.52 -2.03
CA SER A 13 -4.36 -8.37 -1.35
C SER A 13 -5.20 -7.10 -1.48
N LEU A 14 -6.01 -6.96 -2.53
CA LEU A 14 -6.96 -5.85 -2.70
C LEU A 14 -8.08 -5.89 -1.67
N ALA A 15 -8.40 -7.05 -1.10
CA ALA A 15 -9.40 -7.19 -0.06
C ALA A 15 -9.03 -6.41 1.21
N GLY A 16 -7.74 -6.12 1.43
CA GLY A 16 -7.29 -5.30 2.57
C GLY A 16 -7.95 -3.92 2.58
N ILE A 17 -8.08 -3.29 1.40
CA ILE A 17 -8.79 -2.00 1.25
C ILE A 17 -10.26 -2.15 1.64
N LEU A 18 -10.92 -3.21 1.15
CA LEU A 18 -12.33 -3.45 1.45
C LEU A 18 -12.55 -3.67 2.94
N VAL A 19 -11.69 -4.45 3.60
CA VAL A 19 -11.75 -4.68 5.06
C VAL A 19 -11.57 -3.36 5.82
N GLY A 20 -10.61 -2.52 5.42
CA GLY A 20 -10.43 -1.20 6.02
C GLY A 20 -11.65 -0.28 5.83
N MET A 21 -12.24 -0.29 4.64
CA MET A 21 -13.48 0.45 4.36
C MET A 21 -14.65 -0.05 5.20
N ILE A 22 -14.80 -1.37 5.37
CA ILE A 22 -15.84 -1.96 6.22
C ILE A 22 -15.67 -1.49 7.67
N LEU A 23 -14.44 -1.51 8.19
CA LEU A 23 -14.15 -1.03 9.55
C LEU A 23 -14.58 0.43 9.74
N ALA A 24 -14.22 1.31 8.80
CA ALA A 24 -14.62 2.73 8.84
C ALA A 24 -16.15 2.94 8.74
N ARG A 25 -16.92 1.96 8.25
CA ARG A 25 -18.40 2.01 8.28
C ARG A 25 -18.99 1.49 9.58
N ILE A 26 -18.39 0.46 10.18
CA ILE A 26 -18.94 -0.21 11.36
C ILE A 26 -18.71 0.64 12.61
N ALA A 27 -17.53 1.25 12.75
CA ALA A 27 -17.15 2.03 13.94
C ALA A 27 -16.59 3.42 13.54
N PRO A 28 -17.38 4.28 12.87
CA PRO A 28 -16.91 5.59 12.41
C PRO A 28 -16.49 6.50 13.58
N GLU A 29 -17.08 6.35 14.76
CA GLU A 29 -16.79 7.10 15.98
C GLU A 29 -15.39 6.79 16.57
N GLU A 30 -14.82 5.62 16.31
CA GLU A 30 -13.50 5.23 16.81
C GLU A 30 -12.36 5.74 15.91
N ILE A 31 -12.63 5.95 14.62
CA ILE A 31 -11.61 6.34 13.63
C ILE A 31 -10.91 7.67 13.96
N PRO A 32 -11.57 8.74 14.41
CA PRO A 32 -10.90 9.99 14.77
C PRO A 32 -9.81 9.80 15.83
N GLN A 33 -10.07 8.99 16.86
CA GLN A 33 -9.11 8.68 17.92
C GLN A 33 -8.01 7.74 17.43
N GLY A 34 -8.39 6.76 16.59
CA GLY A 34 -7.49 5.78 15.98
C GLY A 34 -6.59 6.33 14.85
N LYS A 35 -6.91 7.51 14.30
CA LYS A 35 -6.30 8.03 13.05
C LYS A 35 -4.77 8.07 13.07
N LYS A 36 -4.17 8.49 14.18
CA LYS A 36 -2.70 8.53 14.31
C LYS A 36 -2.07 7.15 14.18
N TYR A 37 -2.73 6.11 14.67
CA TYR A 37 -2.25 4.73 14.61
C TYR A 37 -2.40 4.15 13.20
N PHE A 38 -3.48 4.50 12.48
CA PHE A 38 -3.62 4.11 11.07
C PHE A 38 -2.54 4.74 10.19
N HIS A 39 -2.24 6.03 10.37
CA HIS A 39 -1.12 6.66 9.65
C HIS A 39 0.24 6.11 10.07
N PHE A 40 0.43 5.77 11.34
CA PHE A 40 1.66 5.12 11.78
C PHE A 40 1.84 3.74 11.14
N LEU A 41 0.79 2.92 11.15
CA LEU A 41 0.76 1.60 10.53
C LEU A 41 1.01 1.69 9.02
N GLU A 42 0.35 2.62 8.34
CA GLU A 42 0.55 2.94 6.93
C GLU A 42 2.04 3.23 6.64
N ARG A 43 2.68 4.12 7.40
CA ARG A 43 4.11 4.45 7.22
C ARG A 43 5.03 3.25 7.46
N VAL A 44 4.78 2.46 8.49
CA VAL A 44 5.59 1.27 8.80
C VAL A 44 5.50 0.25 7.66
N LEU A 45 4.30 0.04 7.13
CA LEU A 45 4.06 -0.88 6.02
C LEU A 45 4.61 -0.33 4.70
N PHE A 46 4.51 0.97 4.45
CA PHE A 46 5.16 1.65 3.33
C PHE A 46 6.67 1.42 3.33
N MET A 47 7.34 1.62 4.48
CA MET A 47 8.78 1.39 4.62
C MET A 47 9.13 -0.08 4.42
N SER A 48 8.33 -0.99 4.98
CA SER A 48 8.53 -2.44 4.83
C SER A 48 8.41 -2.87 3.36
N LEU A 49 7.36 -2.43 2.66
CA LEU A 49 7.15 -2.69 1.24
C LEU A 49 8.23 -2.06 0.37
N SER A 50 8.72 -0.87 0.74
CA SER A 50 9.82 -0.19 0.04
C SER A 50 11.12 -0.99 0.13
N ILE A 51 11.48 -1.48 1.32
CA ILE A 51 12.68 -2.31 1.54
C ILE A 51 12.56 -3.61 0.74
N ILE A 52 11.43 -4.30 0.83
CA ILE A 52 11.22 -5.57 0.14
C ILE A 52 11.16 -5.37 -1.37
N GLY A 53 10.43 -4.38 -1.87
CA GLY A 53 10.36 -4.07 -3.30
C GLY A 53 11.74 -3.72 -3.87
N SER A 54 12.54 -2.97 -3.12
CA SER A 54 13.93 -2.65 -3.47
C SER A 54 14.81 -3.90 -3.54
N PHE A 55 14.71 -4.78 -2.53
CA PHE A 55 15.44 -6.04 -2.51
C PHE A 55 15.08 -6.94 -3.71
N LEU A 56 13.79 -7.05 -4.03
CA LEU A 56 13.30 -7.84 -5.16
C LEU A 56 13.82 -7.35 -6.51
N LEU A 57 13.93 -6.02 -6.70
CA LEU A 57 14.41 -5.43 -7.94
C LEU A 57 15.94 -5.42 -8.04
N TYR A 58 16.65 -5.22 -6.92
CA TYR A 58 18.11 -5.14 -6.89
C TYR A 58 18.77 -6.41 -7.46
N GLY A 59 18.24 -7.58 -7.11
CA GLY A 59 18.79 -8.87 -7.56
C GLY A 59 18.60 -9.19 -9.05
N GLN A 60 17.76 -8.42 -9.77
CA GLN A 60 17.39 -8.73 -11.16
C GLN A 60 17.68 -7.58 -12.13
N HIS A 61 17.42 -6.32 -11.73
CA HIS A 61 17.38 -5.17 -12.64
C HIS A 61 17.86 -3.88 -11.95
N ILE A 62 19.16 -3.58 -12.02
CA ILE A 62 19.76 -2.42 -11.33
C ILE A 62 19.13 -1.07 -11.73
N VAL A 63 18.79 -0.87 -13.01
CA VAL A 63 18.18 0.36 -13.49
C VAL A 63 16.77 0.54 -12.92
N LEU A 64 15.96 -0.52 -12.91
CA LEU A 64 14.61 -0.50 -12.33
C LEU A 64 14.66 -0.29 -10.82
N PHE A 65 15.65 -0.87 -10.14
CA PHE A 65 15.91 -0.63 -8.72
C PHE A 65 16.17 0.86 -8.45
N LEU A 66 17.06 1.51 -9.20
CA LEU A 66 17.35 2.95 -9.01
C LEU A 66 16.11 3.82 -9.27
N LEU A 67 15.36 3.53 -10.34
CA LEU A 67 14.10 4.23 -10.63
C LEU A 67 13.05 4.03 -9.55
N PHE A 68 12.96 2.82 -8.99
CA PHE A 68 12.06 2.50 -7.89
C PHE A 68 12.44 3.28 -6.62
N ILE A 69 13.72 3.36 -6.25
CA ILE A 69 14.17 4.14 -5.09
C ILE A 69 13.83 5.63 -5.25
N ILE A 70 14.10 6.22 -6.43
CA ILE A 70 13.74 7.61 -6.71
C ILE A 70 12.22 7.80 -6.57
N SER A 71 11.43 6.87 -7.11
CA SER A 71 9.97 6.91 -7.03
C SER A 71 9.46 6.78 -5.59
N VAL A 72 10.04 5.88 -4.78
CA VAL A 72 9.71 5.73 -3.35
C VAL A 72 9.97 7.03 -2.60
N ILE A 73 11.10 7.70 -2.85
CA ILE A 73 11.44 8.99 -2.22
C ILE A 73 10.41 10.06 -2.61
N LEU A 74 10.06 10.16 -3.89
CA LEU A 74 9.03 11.10 -4.35
C LEU A 74 7.68 10.82 -3.69
N VAL A 75 7.23 9.56 -3.69
CA VAL A 75 5.97 9.15 -3.06
C VAL A 75 5.98 9.44 -1.55
N PHE A 76 7.11 9.21 -0.87
CA PHE A 76 7.26 9.52 0.55
C PHE A 76 7.09 11.02 0.81
N ILE A 77 7.74 11.89 0.01
CA ILE A 77 7.61 13.34 0.11
C ILE A 77 6.16 13.78 -0.12
N PHE A 78 5.51 13.28 -1.17
CA PHE A 78 4.12 13.61 -1.48
C PHE A 78 3.15 13.14 -0.39
N THR A 79 3.35 11.95 0.15
CA THR A 79 2.49 11.39 1.21
C THR A 79 2.66 12.17 2.52
N PHE A 80 3.85 12.70 2.80
CA PHE A 80 4.10 13.52 4.00
C PHE A 80 3.60 14.96 3.85
N SER A 81 3.67 15.51 2.63
CA SER A 81 3.25 16.90 2.35
C SER A 81 1.75 17.03 2.14
N ILE A 82 1.12 16.03 1.51
CA ILE A 82 -0.27 16.10 1.06
C ILE A 82 -1.05 14.95 1.70
N THR A 83 -1.92 15.27 2.66
CA THR A 83 -2.87 14.34 3.30
C THR A 83 -4.06 14.02 2.38
N ASN A 84 -3.82 13.83 1.09
CA ASN A 84 -4.85 13.54 0.11
C ASN A 84 -5.07 12.01 0.03
N PRO A 85 -6.30 11.53 0.26
CA PRO A 85 -6.59 10.10 0.24
C PRO A 85 -6.37 9.45 -1.14
N LEU A 86 -6.35 10.22 -2.23
CA LEU A 86 -5.97 9.71 -3.55
C LEU A 86 -4.48 9.37 -3.63
N VAL A 87 -3.61 10.16 -2.96
CA VAL A 87 -2.16 9.89 -2.94
C VAL A 87 -1.91 8.55 -2.25
N LEU A 88 -2.56 8.28 -1.12
CA LEU A 88 -2.50 6.98 -0.43
C LEU A 88 -2.90 5.80 -1.33
N LEU A 89 -3.98 5.95 -2.10
CA LEU A 89 -4.43 4.91 -3.03
C LEU A 89 -3.41 4.68 -4.17
N VAL A 90 -2.82 5.76 -4.70
CA VAL A 90 -1.77 5.66 -5.72
C VAL A 90 -0.51 4.99 -5.14
N SER A 91 -0.10 5.36 -3.93
CA SER A 91 1.01 4.70 -3.21
C SER A 91 0.77 3.21 -3.00
N TYR A 92 -0.47 2.82 -2.71
CA TYR A 92 -0.87 1.42 -2.61
C TYR A 92 -0.72 0.66 -3.93
N VAL A 93 -1.23 1.21 -5.03
CA VAL A 93 -1.12 0.58 -6.36
C VAL A 93 0.33 0.50 -6.82
N PHE A 94 1.16 1.50 -6.47
CA PHE A 94 2.58 1.56 -6.81
C PHE A 94 3.37 0.32 -6.35
N PHE A 95 3.05 -0.24 -5.17
CA PHE A 95 3.77 -1.42 -4.66
C PHE A 95 3.46 -2.73 -5.37
N PHE A 96 2.49 -2.78 -6.28
CA PHE A 96 2.27 -3.94 -7.14
C PHE A 96 3.35 -4.05 -8.24
N ILE A 97 3.99 -2.95 -8.62
CA ILE A 97 5.02 -2.93 -9.67
C ILE A 97 6.19 -3.89 -9.36
N PRO A 98 6.91 -3.76 -8.22
CA PRO A 98 8.01 -4.67 -7.91
C PRO A 98 7.54 -6.13 -7.73
N TYR A 99 6.30 -6.35 -7.26
CA TYR A 99 5.72 -7.68 -7.15
C TYR A 99 5.60 -8.37 -8.51
N PHE A 100 4.95 -7.72 -9.49
CA PHE A 100 4.77 -8.29 -10.82
C PHE A 100 6.08 -8.40 -11.61
N ILE A 101 7.00 -7.45 -11.46
CA ILE A 101 8.29 -7.49 -12.16
C ILE A 101 9.17 -8.63 -11.64
N SER A 102 9.26 -8.78 -10.31
CA SER A 102 10.17 -9.77 -9.71
C SER A 102 9.78 -11.23 -9.95
N GLY A 103 8.52 -11.50 -10.26
CA GLY A 103 7.99 -12.85 -10.45
C GLY A 103 8.00 -13.71 -9.20
N THR A 104 8.09 -13.10 -8.01
CA THR A 104 8.12 -13.84 -6.74
C THR A 104 6.81 -14.58 -6.49
N SER A 105 6.92 -15.85 -6.08
CA SER A 105 5.77 -16.67 -5.66
C SER A 105 5.50 -16.59 -4.14
N SER A 106 6.25 -15.77 -3.42
CA SER A 106 6.12 -15.65 -1.96
C SER A 106 4.79 -14.98 -1.58
N ALA A 107 4.06 -15.59 -0.64
CA ALA A 107 2.84 -15.03 -0.05
C ALA A 107 3.10 -13.80 0.82
N LEU A 108 4.36 -13.53 1.16
CA LEU A 108 4.76 -12.42 2.03
C LEU A 108 4.40 -11.06 1.44
N VAL A 109 4.68 -10.81 0.15
CA VAL A 109 4.40 -9.52 -0.49
C VAL A 109 2.89 -9.26 -0.60
N PRO A 110 2.06 -10.20 -1.12
CA PRO A 110 0.60 -10.06 -1.09
C PRO A 110 0.02 -9.85 0.31
N SER A 111 0.58 -10.48 1.33
CA SER A 111 0.13 -10.31 2.73
C SER A 111 0.45 -8.92 3.26
N LEU A 112 1.63 -8.38 2.95
CA LEU A 112 1.98 -6.99 3.29
C LEU A 112 1.17 -5.98 2.49
N LEU A 113 0.89 -6.24 1.22
CA LEU A 113 -0.03 -5.44 0.42
C LEU A 113 -1.43 -5.45 1.04
N PHE A 114 -1.95 -6.62 1.45
CA PHE A 114 -3.22 -6.71 2.17
C PHE A 114 -3.21 -5.83 3.44
N LEU A 115 -2.18 -5.99 4.27
CA LEU A 115 -2.03 -5.22 5.50
C LEU A 115 -1.88 -3.72 5.22
N TYR A 116 -1.23 -3.31 4.14
CA TYR A 116 -1.11 -1.89 3.74
C TYR A 116 -2.43 -1.33 3.21
N GLY A 117 -3.21 -2.16 2.52
CA GLY A 117 -4.55 -1.82 2.05
C GLY A 117 -5.50 -1.51 3.21
N PHE A 118 -5.33 -2.18 4.36
CA PHE A 118 -6.17 -1.98 5.54
C PHE A 118 -6.21 -0.53 6.07
N PRO A 119 -5.10 0.09 6.52
CA PRO A 119 -5.12 1.49 6.96
C PRO A 119 -5.48 2.45 5.82
N VAL A 120 -5.07 2.17 4.58
CA VAL A 120 -5.42 2.98 3.40
C VAL A 120 -6.94 3.02 3.19
N GLY A 121 -7.61 1.87 3.21
CA GLY A 121 -9.06 1.76 3.05
C GLY A 121 -9.83 2.46 4.16
N THR A 122 -9.38 2.31 5.41
CA THR A 122 -9.97 2.97 6.58
C THR A 122 -9.89 4.49 6.46
N ILE A 123 -8.70 5.04 6.18
CA ILE A 123 -8.47 6.48 6.05
C ILE A 123 -9.25 7.05 4.85
N LEU A 124 -9.22 6.35 3.71
CA LEU A 124 -9.89 6.77 2.47
C LEU A 124 -11.39 6.96 2.66
N LEU A 125 -12.07 6.03 3.33
CA LEU A 125 -13.50 6.14 3.54
C LEU A 125 -13.84 7.19 4.60
N TYR A 126 -13.09 7.22 5.70
CA TYR A 126 -13.31 8.21 6.77
C TYR A 126 -13.20 9.65 6.25
N GLU A 127 -12.17 9.97 5.48
CA GLU A 127 -12.00 11.32 4.90
C GLU A 127 -13.13 11.67 3.91
N ARG A 128 -13.67 10.68 3.20
CA ARG A 128 -14.85 10.88 2.33
C ARG A 128 -16.13 11.14 3.14
N GLN A 129 -16.33 10.42 4.24
CA GLN A 129 -17.48 10.64 5.13
C GLN A 129 -17.40 12.02 5.78
N LYS A 130 -16.22 12.40 6.28
CA LYS A 130 -15.98 13.71 6.90
C LYS A 130 -16.24 14.88 5.96
N LYS A 131 -15.91 14.76 4.67
CA LYS A 131 -16.20 15.81 3.66
C LYS A 131 -17.69 15.94 3.30
N ARG A 132 -18.52 14.96 3.65
CA ARG A 132 -19.96 14.93 3.33
C ARG A 132 -20.86 15.34 4.51
N SER A 133 -20.33 15.31 5.72
CA SER A 133 -20.97 15.83 6.93
C SER A 133 -20.70 17.32 7.09
#